data_AF-A0A6L4YDI1-F1
#
_entry.id   AF-A0A6L4YDI1-F1
#
_cell.length_a   1.000
_cell.length_b   1.000
_cell.length_c   1.000
_cell.angle_alpha   90.00
_cell.angle_beta   90.00
_cell.angle_gamma   90.00
#
_symmetry.space_group_name_H-M   'P 1'
#
loop_
_entity.id
_entity.type
_entity.pdbx_description
1 polymer ?
#
loop_
_entity_poly.entity_id
_entity_poly.type
_entity_poly.pdbx_seq_one_letter_code
_entity_poly.pdbx_strand_id
1 'polypeptide(L)' 'MQINSRWLPKLSHFGISRERLWEPCTNTFVGAWILAQNVHRIGYSWSAIGAYNATSTEKRDRYARKVSEAMKRESAL' A
#
# COMPACT_ATOMS: atom_id res chain seq x y z
N MET A 1 -6.08 0.92 -4.69
CA MET A 1 -4.81 0.52 -4.02
C MET A 1 -4.36 -0.95 -4.23
N GLN A 2 -4.92 -1.75 -5.16
CA GLN A 2 -4.39 -3.11 -5.54
C GLN A 2 -4.03 -4.03 -4.34
N ILE A 3 -5.01 -4.31 -3.48
CA ILE A 3 -4.81 -5.09 -2.24
C ILE A 3 -4.58 -6.58 -2.57
N ASN A 4 -3.48 -7.14 -2.09
CA ASN A 4 -3.16 -8.56 -2.28
C ASN A 4 -4.11 -9.46 -1.47
N SER A 5 -4.56 -10.57 -2.06
CA SER A 5 -5.49 -11.53 -1.45
C SER A 5 -5.00 -12.15 -0.13
N ARG A 6 -3.69 -12.13 0.14
CA ARG A 6 -3.11 -12.55 1.44
C ARG A 6 -3.70 -11.80 2.65
N TRP A 7 -4.26 -10.61 2.43
CA TRP A 7 -4.88 -9.82 3.50
C TRP A 7 -6.31 -10.28 3.82
N LEU A 8 -6.97 -11.06 2.95
CA LEU A 8 -8.37 -11.43 3.12
C LEU A 8 -8.66 -12.17 4.44
N PRO A 9 -7.82 -13.11 4.94
CA PRO A 9 -8.05 -13.72 6.25
C PRO A 9 -7.99 -12.72 7.41
N LYS A 10 -7.15 -11.69 7.32
CA LYS A 10 -7.07 -10.64 8.35
C LYS A 10 -8.25 -9.68 8.24
N LEU A 11 -8.65 -9.33 7.02
CA LEU A 11 -9.73 -8.39 6.72
C LEU A 11 -11.11 -8.95 7.02
N SER A 12 -11.31 -10.26 6.91
CA SER A 12 -12.58 -10.92 7.25
C SER A 12 -12.95 -10.74 8.73
N HIS A 13 -11.97 -10.64 9.63
CA HIS A 13 -12.21 -10.32 11.05
C HIS A 13 -12.81 -8.91 11.26
N PHE A 14 -12.68 -8.02 10.27
CA PHE A 14 -13.29 -6.69 10.28
C PHE A 14 -14.55 -6.61 9.40
N GLY A 15 -15.07 -7.76 8.92
CA GLY A 15 -16.22 -7.80 8.01
C GLY A 15 -15.93 -7.32 6.60
N ILE A 16 -14.65 -7.24 6.19
CA ILE A 16 -14.25 -6.79 4.85
C ILE A 16 -13.99 -8.03 3.98
N SER A 17 -14.93 -8.32 3.08
CA SER A 17 -14.79 -9.38 2.07
C SER A 17 -13.97 -8.91 0.87
N ARG A 18 -13.68 -9.82 -0.07
CA ARG A 18 -13.01 -9.46 -1.34
C ARG A 18 -13.87 -8.48 -2.15
N GLU A 19 -15.17 -8.66 -2.15
CA GLU A 19 -16.11 -7.85 -2.92
C GLU A 19 -16.12 -6.39 -2.42
N ARG A 20 -15.99 -6.21 -1.11
CA ARG A 20 -15.88 -4.90 -0.48
C ARG A 20 -14.63 -4.14 -0.92
N LEU A 21 -13.57 -4.82 -1.37
CA LEU A 21 -12.37 -4.18 -1.90
C LEU A 21 -12.57 -3.60 -3.31
N TRP A 22 -13.70 -3.85 -3.99
CA TRP A 22 -14.04 -3.15 -5.23
C TRP A 22 -14.63 -1.77 -4.98
N GLU A 23 -15.12 -1.51 -3.76
CA GLU A 23 -15.63 -0.20 -3.38
C GLU A 23 -14.44 0.76 -3.17
N PRO A 24 -14.39 1.91 -3.88
CA PRO A 24 -13.22 2.79 -3.89
C PRO A 24 -12.77 3.29 -2.51
N CYS A 25 -13.71 3.68 -1.65
CA CYS A 25 -13.40 4.17 -0.31
C CYS A 25 -12.81 3.06 0.55
N THR A 26 -13.47 1.90 0.61
CA THR A 26 -13.01 0.72 1.36
C THR A 26 -11.61 0.30 0.89
N ASN A 27 -11.39 0.24 -0.43
CA ASN A 27 -10.09 -0.11 -0.99
C ASN A 27 -8.99 0.87 -0.57
N THR A 28 -9.31 2.16 -0.56
CA THR A 28 -8.39 3.24 -0.19
C THR A 28 -8.07 3.20 1.31
N PHE A 29 -9.09 3.06 2.16
CA PHE A 29 -8.88 2.94 3.60
C PHE A 29 -8.06 1.70 3.98
N VAL A 30 -8.35 0.54 3.37
CA VAL A 30 -7.57 -0.68 3.60
C VAL A 30 -6.13 -0.51 3.14
N GLY A 31 -5.90 0.08 1.97
CA GLY A 31 -4.55 0.34 1.49
C GLY A 31 -3.78 1.31 2.38
N ALA A 32 -4.42 2.38 2.85
CA ALA A 32 -3.84 3.32 3.81
C ALA A 32 -3.51 2.63 5.15
N TRP A 33 -4.40 1.77 5.65
CA TRP A 33 -4.16 0.98 6.88
C TRP A 33 -2.98 0.01 6.75
N ILE A 34 -2.81 -0.65 5.60
CA ILE A 34 -1.63 -1.49 5.33
C ILE A 34 -0.36 -0.64 5.21
N LEU A 35 -0.45 0.53 4.56
CA LEU A 35 0.69 1.43 4.45
C LEU A 35 1.13 1.96 5.81
N ALA A 36 0.19 2.34 6.67
CA ALA A 36 0.44 2.79 8.03
C ALA A 36 1.19 1.74 8.87
N GLN A 37 0.88 0.45 8.71
CA GLN A 37 1.64 -0.62 9.35
C GLN A 37 3.10 -0.71 8.87
N ASN A 38 3.35 -0.47 7.58
CA ASN A 38 4.73 -0.41 7.07
C ASN A 38 5.48 0.80 7.60
N VAL A 39 4.82 1.96 7.67
CA VAL A 39 5.40 3.18 8.27
C VAL A 39 5.67 2.97 9.75
N HIS A 40 4.76 2.35 10.50
CA HIS A 40 4.98 2.06 11.92
C HIS A 40 6.21 1.17 12.15
N ARG A 41 6.41 0.16 11.28
CA ARG A 41 7.51 -0.79 11.40
C ARG A 41 8.86 -0.25 10.90
N ILE A 42 8.88 0.57 9.85
CA ILE A 42 10.11 0.99 9.15
C ILE A 42 10.45 2.47 9.42
N GLY A 43 9.47 3.28 9.83
CA GLY A 43 9.55 4.73 9.86
C GLY A 43 9.08 5.38 8.56
N TYR A 44 8.83 6.69 8.61
CA TYR A 44 8.43 7.49 7.46
C TYR A 44 9.56 7.57 6.43
N SER A 45 9.51 6.70 5.43
CA SER A 45 10.57 6.55 4.43
C SER A 45 10.06 5.95 3.12
N TRP A 46 10.84 6.11 2.04
CA TRP A 46 10.61 5.43 0.77
C TRP A 46 10.63 3.90 0.90
N SER A 47 11.41 3.36 1.84
CA SER A 47 11.43 1.94 2.13
C SER A 47 10.08 1.44 2.67
N ALA A 48 9.35 2.24 3.44
CA ALA A 48 7.99 1.92 3.88
C ALA A 48 7.01 1.88 2.71
N ILE A 49 7.11 2.84 1.76
CA ILE A 49 6.32 2.84 0.51
C ILE A 49 6.62 1.59 -0.32
N GLY A 50 7.90 1.25 -0.51
CA GLY A 50 8.31 0.04 -1.24
C GLY A 50 7.78 -1.24 -0.59
N ALA A 51 7.84 -1.32 0.74
CA ALA A 51 7.41 -2.48 1.52
C ALA A 51 5.91 -2.77 1.44
N TYR A 52 5.09 -1.77 1.09
CA TYR A 52 3.68 -1.98 0.76
C TYR A 52 3.51 -2.96 -0.41
N ASN A 53 4.35 -2.84 -1.45
CA ASN A 53 4.19 -3.58 -2.70
C ASN A 53 4.90 -4.94 -2.70
N ALA A 54 6.07 -5.05 -2.07
CA ALA A 54 6.90 -6.26 -2.17
C ALA A 54 7.70 -6.57 -0.90
N THR A 55 8.20 -7.80 -0.78
CA THR A 55 9.17 -8.21 0.25
C THR A 55 10.62 -8.13 -0.23
N SER A 56 10.87 -8.48 -1.50
CA SER A 56 12.18 -8.35 -2.15
C SER A 56 12.65 -6.89 -2.18
N THR A 57 13.86 -6.64 -1.69
CA THR A 57 14.48 -5.30 -1.64
C THR A 57 14.49 -4.62 -3.00
N GLU A 58 14.94 -5.34 -4.06
CA GLU A 58 14.99 -4.79 -5.41
C GLU A 58 13.61 -4.33 -5.92
N LYS A 59 12.57 -5.12 -5.68
CA LYS A 59 11.19 -4.78 -6.07
C LYS A 59 10.64 -3.60 -5.27
N ARG A 60 10.95 -3.54 -3.96
CA ARG A 60 10.57 -2.41 -3.09
C ARG A 60 11.16 -1.11 -3.61
N ASP A 61 12.45 -1.10 -3.91
CA ASP A 61 13.15 0.11 -4.36
C ASP A 61 12.63 0.56 -5.73
N ARG A 62 12.37 -0.38 -6.63
CA ARG A 62 11.76 -0.10 -7.93
C ARG A 62 10.38 0.52 -7.80
N TYR A 63 9.54 0.01 -6.90
CA TYR A 63 8.21 0.56 -6.67
C TYR A 63 8.28 1.95 -6.02
N ALA A 64 9.13 2.11 -4.99
CA ALA A 64 9.31 3.39 -4.31
C ALA A 64 9.79 4.49 -5.28
N ARG A 65 10.73 4.18 -6.18
CA ARG A 65 11.17 5.10 -7.24
C ARG A 65 10.01 5.52 -8.13
N LYS A 66 9.22 4.57 -8.64
CA LYS A 66 8.04 4.86 -9.48
C LYS A 66 7.05 5.81 -8.79
N VAL A 67 6.76 5.58 -7.51
CA VAL A 67 5.87 6.46 -6.73
C VAL A 67 6.49 7.84 -6.55
N SER A 68 7.77 7.92 -6.20
CA SER A 68 8.47 9.20 -6.01
C SER A 68 8.50 10.05 -7.28
N GLU A 69 8.68 9.43 -8.44
CA GLU A 69 8.66 10.11 -9.73
C GLU A 69 7.26 10.61 -10.10
N ALA A 70 6.22 9.83 -9.79
CA ALA A 70 4.84 10.26 -9.99
C ALA A 70 4.51 11.48 -9.12
N MET A 71 4.87 11.46 -7.83
CA MET A 71 4.63 12.58 -6.92
C MET A 71 5.36 13.86 -7.37
N LYS A 72 6.62 13.74 -7.83
CA LYS A 72 7.37 14.87 -8.37
C LYS A 72 6.69 15.48 -9.59
N ARG A 73 6.14 14.66 -10.48
CA ARG A 73 5.40 15.14 -11.65
C ARG A 73 4.12 15.86 -11.25
N GLU A 74 3.38 15.30 -10.28
CA GLU A 74 2.13 15.89 -9.78
C GLU A 74 2.35 17.21 -9.04
N SER A 75 3.47 17.34 -8.31
CA SER A 75 3.82 18.58 -7.59
C SER A 75 4.39 19.68 -8.49
N ALA A 76 4.65 19.37 -9.76
CA ALA A 76 5.13 20.32 -10.77
C ALA A 76 4.01 20.88 -11.66
N LEU A 77 2.77 20.43 -11.45
CA LEU A 77 1.53 20.93 -12.04
C LEU A 77 0.88 21.94 -11.09
#